data_AF-A0AAV7E271-F1
#
_entry.id   AF-A0AAV7E271-F1
#
_cell.length_a   1.000
_cell.length_b   1.000
_cell.length_c   1.000
_cell.angle_alpha   90.00
_cell.angle_beta   90.00
_cell.angle_gamma   90.00
#
_symmetry.space_group_name_H-M   'P 1'
#
loop_
_entity.id
_entity.type
_entity.pdbx_description
1 polymer ?
#
loop_
_entity_poly.entity_id
_entity_poly.type
_entity_poly.pdbx_seq_one_letter_code
_entity_poly.pdbx_strand_id
1 'polypeptide(L)'
;MARPPFFARSSLPGEKVFHGAVLPYTLAPANPGAAGADELAEAVRRDGPGLSSLLRTYGAVLFRGFDVAGGAEFRRVVEAFGWAEMPYLGGSPRMKVEDRVYTSNEAPLDLFIRFHHEMSLMKEIPSKVFFFCLTPPAEGGETSLARSDVLYQEMKRRLPEFVSRVAGTGTVVGLEYPKESTTELVMGTSWKSVLQTDDPWPSDGLWRE
;
A
#
# COMPACT_ATOMS: atom_id res chain seq x y z
N MET A 1 -1.75 3.39 38.55
CA MET A 1 -0.48 3.06 37.87
C MET A 1 -0.72 3.10 36.37
N ALA A 2 0.16 3.72 35.59
CA ALA A 2 0.05 3.70 34.13
C ALA A 2 0.30 2.27 33.63
N ARG A 3 -0.59 1.76 32.75
CA ARG A 3 -0.42 0.44 32.12
C ARG A 3 0.85 0.49 31.24
N PRO A 4 1.71 -0.54 31.24
CA PRO A 4 2.90 -0.56 30.39
C PRO A 4 2.53 -0.42 28.91
N PRO A 5 3.39 0.19 28.08
CA PRO A 5 3.13 0.35 26.66
C PRO A 5 3.03 -1.02 25.98
N PHE A 6 2.13 -1.16 25.01
CA PHE A 6 2.01 -2.38 24.21
C PHE A 6 3.03 -2.44 23.07
N PHE A 7 3.31 -1.28 22.46
CA PHE A 7 4.29 -1.13 21.40
C PHE A 7 5.63 -0.63 21.93
N ALA A 8 6.71 -1.23 21.47
CA ALA A 8 8.07 -0.73 21.62
C ALA A 8 8.63 -0.34 20.24
N ARG A 9 9.40 0.75 20.17
CA ARG A 9 10.16 1.09 18.95
C ARG A 9 11.27 0.04 18.77
N SER A 10 11.28 -0.61 17.62
CA SER A 10 12.38 -1.49 17.18
C SER A 10 13.26 -0.76 16.16
N SER A 11 14.21 -1.42 15.51
CA SER A 11 14.89 -0.94 14.29
C SER A 11 15.01 -2.06 13.26
N LEU A 12 15.22 -1.68 11.99
CA LEU A 12 15.51 -2.62 10.90
C LEU A 12 16.91 -2.41 10.33
N PRO A 13 17.62 -3.49 9.96
CA PRO A 13 18.78 -3.38 9.09
C PRO A 13 18.41 -2.64 7.80
N GLY A 14 19.15 -1.59 7.47
CA GLY A 14 18.94 -0.81 6.25
C GLY A 14 17.81 0.23 6.32
N GLU A 15 17.21 0.48 7.49
CA GLU A 15 16.29 1.62 7.64
C GLU A 15 16.98 2.94 7.27
N LYS A 16 16.28 3.81 6.56
CA LYS A 16 16.81 5.10 6.10
C LYS A 16 16.15 6.25 6.84
N VAL A 17 16.89 7.33 7.07
CA VAL A 17 16.37 8.54 7.70
C VAL A 17 16.28 9.66 6.67
N PHE A 18 15.10 10.25 6.55
CA PHE A 18 14.81 11.36 5.65
C PHE A 18 14.26 12.52 6.47
N HIS A 19 14.96 13.67 6.47
CA HIS A 19 14.56 14.85 7.25
C HIS A 19 14.28 14.53 8.75
N GLY A 20 15.07 13.64 9.34
CA GLY A 20 14.91 13.20 10.74
C GLY A 20 13.82 12.13 10.96
N ALA A 21 13.08 11.73 9.93
CA ALA A 21 12.08 10.67 9.98
C ALA A 21 12.62 9.35 9.40
N VAL A 22 12.60 8.28 10.20
CA VAL A 22 13.00 6.94 9.76
C VAL A 22 11.92 6.28 8.89
N LEU A 23 12.33 5.51 7.88
CA LEU A 23 11.43 4.75 7.02
C LEU A 23 11.83 3.27 6.97
N PRO A 24 10.93 2.35 7.33
CA PRO A 24 9.65 2.57 8.04
C PRO A 24 9.86 2.80 9.54
N TYR A 25 8.88 3.43 10.21
CA TYR A 25 8.84 3.43 11.67
C TYR A 25 8.36 2.06 12.17
N THR A 26 9.26 1.28 12.73
CA THR A 26 9.00 -0.12 13.13
C THR A 26 8.62 -0.23 14.60
N LEU A 27 7.45 -0.82 14.85
CA LEU A 27 6.90 -1.17 16.16
C LEU A 27 6.96 -2.69 16.35
N ALA A 28 7.35 -3.11 17.56
CA ALA A 28 7.35 -4.50 18.00
C ALA A 28 6.58 -4.64 19.33
N PRO A 29 6.19 -5.86 19.76
CA PRO A 29 5.61 -6.06 21.08
C PRO A 29 6.60 -5.63 22.16
N ALA A 30 6.15 -4.79 23.10
CA ALA A 30 6.96 -4.42 24.26
C ALA A 30 7.15 -5.60 25.24
N ASN A 31 6.21 -6.55 25.22
CA ASN A 31 6.30 -7.82 25.92
C ASN A 31 6.04 -8.96 24.93
N PRO A 32 7.02 -9.84 24.64
CA PRO A 32 6.86 -10.96 23.71
C PRO A 32 5.70 -11.90 24.06
N GLY A 33 5.32 -12.01 25.34
CA GLY A 33 4.20 -12.86 25.77
C GLY A 33 2.80 -12.31 25.47
N ALA A 34 2.70 -11.11 24.88
CA ALA A 34 1.44 -10.46 24.52
C ALA A 34 1.54 -9.89 23.09
N ALA A 35 1.62 -10.79 22.10
CA ALA A 35 1.88 -10.46 20.70
C ALA A 35 0.78 -10.94 19.73
N GLY A 36 -0.30 -11.55 20.23
CA GLY A 36 -1.38 -12.10 19.42
C GLY A 36 -2.17 -11.05 18.63
N ALA A 37 -2.86 -11.51 17.59
CA ALA A 37 -3.67 -10.66 16.73
C ALA A 37 -4.78 -9.91 17.48
N ASP A 38 -5.38 -10.53 18.50
CA ASP A 38 -6.48 -9.92 19.26
C ASP A 38 -5.96 -8.82 20.20
N GLU A 39 -4.85 -9.05 20.88
CA GLU A 39 -4.17 -8.03 21.68
C GLU A 39 -3.66 -6.87 20.80
N LEU A 40 -3.13 -7.19 19.61
CA LEU A 40 -2.73 -6.18 18.63
C LEU A 40 -3.93 -5.34 18.19
N ALA A 41 -5.06 -5.96 17.85
CA ALA A 41 -6.28 -5.25 17.47
C ALA A 41 -6.82 -4.36 18.61
N GLU A 42 -6.79 -4.84 19.86
CA GLU A 42 -7.14 -4.01 21.02
C GLU A 42 -6.20 -2.82 21.21
N ALA A 43 -4.90 -3.04 21.04
CA ALA A 43 -3.90 -1.99 21.14
C ALA A 43 -4.06 -0.96 20.02
N VAL A 44 -4.36 -1.39 18.79
CA VAL A 44 -4.67 -0.50 17.66
C VAL A 44 -5.89 0.36 17.97
N ARG A 45 -6.98 -0.21 18.49
CA ARG A 45 -8.18 0.57 18.88
C ARG A 45 -7.86 1.63 19.93
N ARG A 46 -7.06 1.25 20.93
CA ARG A 46 -6.69 2.14 22.05
C ARG A 46 -5.73 3.25 21.61
N ASP A 47 -4.70 2.90 20.84
CA ASP A 47 -3.57 3.79 20.53
C ASP A 47 -3.70 4.42 19.12
N GLY A 48 -4.84 4.23 18.46
CA GLY A 48 -5.11 4.63 17.07
C GLY A 48 -4.74 6.08 16.69
N PRO A 49 -5.06 7.10 17.51
CA PRO A 49 -4.61 8.48 17.25
C PRO A 49 -3.08 8.63 17.21
N GLY A 50 -2.38 7.93 18.11
CA GLY A 50 -0.92 7.89 18.15
C GLY A 50 -0.33 7.18 16.93
N LEU A 51 -0.86 6.01 16.57
CA LEU A 51 -0.46 5.28 15.36
C LEU A 51 -0.71 6.10 14.08
N SER A 52 -1.83 6.80 14.02
CA SER A 52 -2.14 7.72 12.90
C SER A 52 -1.16 8.89 12.83
N SER A 53 -0.70 9.39 13.99
CA SER A 53 0.33 10.43 14.06
C SER A 53 1.67 9.91 13.54
N LEU A 54 2.09 8.71 13.98
CA LEU A 54 3.30 8.05 13.48
C LEU A 54 3.23 7.87 11.96
N LEU A 55 2.11 7.38 11.43
CA LEU A 55 1.94 7.19 9.98
C LEU A 55 2.08 8.52 9.21
N ARG A 56 1.48 9.61 9.71
CA ARG A 56 1.61 10.94 9.10
C ARG A 56 3.05 11.47 9.11
N THR A 57 3.80 11.23 10.18
CA THR A 57 5.18 11.72 10.32
C THR A 57 6.16 10.90 9.48
N TYR A 58 6.05 9.58 9.53
CA TYR A 58 7.07 8.68 8.95
C TYR A 58 6.71 8.19 7.55
N GLY A 59 5.43 8.25 7.16
CA GLY A 59 4.91 7.79 5.86
C GLY A 59 4.63 6.29 5.79
N ALA A 60 5.33 5.48 6.59
CA ALA A 60 5.04 4.06 6.76
C ALA A 60 5.36 3.60 8.19
N VAL A 61 4.51 2.73 8.73
CA VAL A 61 4.69 2.07 10.02
C VAL A 61 4.71 0.56 9.80
N LEU A 62 5.76 -0.11 10.27
CA LEU A 62 5.86 -1.57 10.22
C LEU A 62 5.55 -2.14 11.61
N PHE A 63 4.58 -3.06 11.68
CA PHE A 63 4.35 -3.88 12.86
C PHE A 63 5.10 -5.20 12.68
N ARG A 64 6.07 -5.51 13.55
CA ARG A 64 6.94 -6.69 13.43
C ARG A 64 7.00 -7.47 14.74
N GLY A 65 6.91 -8.80 14.64
CA GLY A 65 6.97 -9.70 15.79
C GLY A 65 5.61 -9.91 16.46
N PHE A 66 4.51 -9.62 15.78
CA PHE A 66 3.16 -9.97 16.21
C PHE A 66 2.71 -11.27 15.56
N ASP A 67 1.98 -12.08 16.30
CA ASP A 67 1.50 -13.40 15.89
C ASP A 67 0.16 -13.25 15.17
N VAL A 68 0.24 -12.92 13.87
CA VAL A 68 -0.90 -12.83 12.95
C VAL A 68 -0.74 -13.94 11.91
N ALA A 69 -1.56 -14.97 11.99
CA ALA A 69 -1.36 -16.24 11.28
C ALA A 69 -2.15 -16.38 9.96
N GLY A 70 -2.99 -15.41 9.60
CA GLY A 70 -3.83 -15.56 8.41
C GLY A 70 -4.66 -14.33 8.05
N GLY A 71 -5.36 -14.43 6.91
CA GLY A 71 -6.20 -13.35 6.38
C GLY A 71 -7.28 -12.88 7.36
N ALA A 72 -7.94 -13.80 8.07
CA ALA A 72 -9.00 -13.46 9.01
C ALA A 72 -8.47 -12.65 10.21
N GLU A 73 -7.26 -12.95 10.68
CA GLU A 73 -6.62 -12.25 11.80
C GLU A 73 -6.08 -10.90 11.36
N PHE A 74 -5.45 -10.86 10.18
CA PHE A 74 -5.02 -9.63 9.56
C PHE A 74 -6.20 -8.67 9.34
N ARG A 75 -7.35 -9.18 8.84
CA ARG A 75 -8.59 -8.40 8.73
C ARG A 75 -9.00 -7.78 10.07
N ARG A 76 -9.01 -8.55 11.17
CA ARG A 76 -9.34 -8.03 12.51
C ARG A 76 -8.44 -6.85 12.91
N VAL A 77 -7.15 -6.95 12.64
CA VAL A 77 -6.18 -5.88 12.92
C VAL A 77 -6.43 -4.66 12.02
N VAL A 78 -6.70 -4.85 10.74
CA VAL A 78 -7.01 -3.76 9.80
C VAL A 78 -8.30 -3.03 10.20
N GLU A 79 -9.35 -3.78 10.54
CA GLU A 79 -10.63 -3.23 10.98
C GLU A 79 -10.52 -2.46 12.31
N ALA A 80 -9.59 -2.84 13.17
CA ALA A 80 -9.34 -2.15 14.43
C ALA A 80 -8.90 -0.69 14.26
N PHE A 81 -8.34 -0.31 13.11
CA PHE A 81 -8.02 1.09 12.80
C PHE A 81 -9.26 1.96 12.58
N GLY A 82 -10.42 1.35 12.30
CA GLY A 82 -11.69 2.06 12.08
C GLY A 82 -11.69 2.93 10.81
N TRP A 83 -10.79 2.67 9.86
CA TRP A 83 -10.76 3.40 8.60
C TRP A 83 -11.75 2.83 7.59
N ALA A 84 -12.32 3.70 6.76
CA ALA A 84 -13.20 3.29 5.68
C ALA A 84 -12.39 2.50 4.63
N GLU A 85 -13.00 1.42 4.15
CA GLU A 85 -12.47 0.67 3.01
C GLU A 85 -12.69 1.47 1.73
N MET A 86 -11.71 1.39 0.84
CA MET A 86 -11.86 1.83 -0.55
C MET A 86 -11.89 0.58 -1.43
N PRO A 87 -12.94 0.37 -2.24
CA PRO A 87 -12.97 -0.72 -3.20
C PRO A 87 -11.77 -0.68 -4.14
N TYR A 88 -11.16 -1.84 -4.38
CA TYR A 88 -10.06 -1.93 -5.33
C TYR A 88 -10.61 -1.85 -6.76
N LEU A 89 -10.15 -0.83 -7.49
CA LEU A 89 -10.47 -0.62 -8.90
C LEU A 89 -9.21 -0.65 -9.79
N GLY A 90 -8.07 -1.09 -9.25
CA GLY A 90 -6.81 -1.09 -10.00
C GLY A 90 -6.75 -2.15 -11.10
N GLY A 91 -5.76 -2.01 -11.99
CA GLY A 91 -5.60 -2.86 -13.17
C GLY A 91 -4.76 -4.13 -12.96
N SER A 92 -4.34 -4.43 -11.73
CA SER A 92 -3.61 -5.65 -11.41
C SER A 92 -4.58 -6.75 -10.94
N PRO A 93 -4.42 -8.00 -11.42
CA PRO A 93 -5.24 -9.10 -10.95
C PRO A 93 -4.98 -9.38 -9.47
N ARG A 94 -6.05 -9.58 -8.71
CA ARG A 94 -6.04 -9.89 -7.27
C ARG A 94 -7.13 -10.91 -6.96
N MET A 95 -6.86 -11.79 -6.00
CA MET A 95 -7.84 -12.71 -5.44
C MET A 95 -8.33 -12.21 -4.08
N LYS A 96 -9.64 -12.28 -3.84
CA LYS A 96 -10.21 -12.01 -2.51
C LYS A 96 -9.89 -13.18 -1.59
N VAL A 97 -9.19 -12.92 -0.49
CA VAL A 97 -8.84 -13.93 0.52
C VAL A 97 -9.85 -13.88 1.66
N GLU A 98 -10.17 -12.68 2.13
CA GLU A 98 -11.15 -12.39 3.17
C GLU A 98 -11.85 -11.07 2.84
N ASP A 99 -12.84 -10.69 3.64
CA ASP A 99 -13.39 -9.34 3.50
C ASP A 99 -12.30 -8.27 3.72
N ARG A 100 -12.23 -7.28 2.82
CA ARG A 100 -11.17 -6.25 2.77
C ARG A 100 -9.73 -6.72 2.56
N VAL A 101 -9.50 -8.02 2.41
CA VAL A 101 -8.16 -8.60 2.26
C VAL A 101 -8.06 -9.32 0.93
N TYR A 102 -7.10 -8.89 0.13
CA TYR A 102 -6.82 -9.42 -1.20
C TYR A 102 -5.34 -9.79 -1.28
N THR A 103 -5.01 -10.70 -2.18
CA THR A 103 -3.61 -10.87 -2.60
C THR A 103 -3.10 -9.57 -3.25
N SER A 104 -1.80 -9.29 -3.14
CA SER A 104 -1.24 -8.02 -3.63
C SER A 104 -1.15 -7.96 -5.16
N ASN A 105 -0.76 -9.07 -5.80
CA ASN A 105 -0.75 -9.27 -7.24
C ASN A 105 -0.70 -10.78 -7.54
N GLU A 106 -1.23 -11.18 -8.68
CA GLU A 106 -1.16 -12.56 -9.21
C GLU A 106 -0.20 -12.68 -10.41
N ALA A 107 0.64 -11.67 -10.63
CA ALA A 107 1.60 -11.67 -11.73
C ALA A 107 2.75 -12.66 -11.45
N PRO A 108 3.51 -13.09 -12.48
CA PRO A 108 4.65 -13.98 -12.28
C PRO A 108 5.70 -13.32 -11.35
N LEU A 109 6.31 -14.15 -10.51
CA LEU A 109 7.21 -13.69 -9.44
C LEU A 109 8.52 -13.05 -9.95
N ASP A 110 8.88 -13.29 -11.21
CA ASP A 110 10.05 -12.74 -11.88
C ASP A 110 9.82 -11.33 -12.47
N LEU A 111 8.57 -10.84 -12.48
CA LEU A 111 8.27 -9.50 -12.95
C LEU A 111 8.56 -8.44 -11.89
N PHE A 112 9.40 -7.46 -12.27
CA PHE A 112 9.67 -6.31 -11.41
C PHE A 112 8.55 -5.28 -11.46
N ILE A 113 7.90 -5.05 -10.31
CA ILE A 113 6.89 -4.00 -10.15
C ILE A 113 7.60 -2.66 -9.88
N ARG A 114 7.41 -1.69 -10.79
CA ARG A 114 7.99 -0.35 -10.68
C ARG A 114 7.37 0.46 -9.55
N PHE A 115 8.11 1.43 -9.01
CA PHE A 115 7.56 2.39 -8.05
C PHE A 115 6.37 3.14 -8.62
N HIS A 116 5.31 3.23 -7.82
CA HIS A 116 4.09 3.98 -8.12
C HIS A 116 3.38 4.34 -6.81
N HIS A 117 2.39 5.23 -6.90
CA HIS A 117 1.38 5.37 -5.86
C HIS A 117 0.20 4.47 -6.20
N GLU A 118 -0.39 3.83 -5.20
CA GLU A 118 -1.51 2.91 -5.40
C GLU A 118 -2.65 3.64 -6.13
N MET A 119 -3.10 3.08 -7.26
CA MET A 119 -4.20 3.62 -8.09
C MET A 119 -4.00 5.09 -8.54
N SER A 120 -2.76 5.55 -8.73
CA SER A 120 -2.43 6.97 -9.04
C SER A 120 -3.06 7.56 -10.31
N LEU A 121 -3.66 6.73 -11.16
CA LEU A 121 -4.34 7.14 -12.41
C LEU A 121 -5.87 7.20 -12.24
N MET A 122 -6.37 6.95 -11.03
CA MET A 122 -7.80 7.02 -10.70
C MET A 122 -8.18 8.39 -10.14
N LYS A 123 -9.45 8.77 -10.31
CA LYS A 123 -10.01 10.01 -9.76
C LYS A 123 -10.04 9.99 -8.23
N GLU A 124 -10.44 8.85 -7.67
CA GLU A 124 -10.41 8.57 -6.24
C GLU A 124 -9.23 7.63 -5.98
N ILE A 125 -8.40 7.97 -4.98
CA ILE A 125 -7.18 7.23 -4.65
C ILE A 125 -7.19 6.84 -3.16
N PRO A 126 -6.60 5.70 -2.80
CA PRO A 126 -6.54 5.30 -1.41
C PRO A 126 -5.60 6.22 -0.64
N SER A 127 -6.05 6.69 0.52
CA SER A 127 -5.20 7.49 1.40
C SER A 127 -4.11 6.68 2.11
N LYS A 128 -4.30 5.36 2.21
CA LYS A 128 -3.45 4.40 2.95
C LYS A 128 -3.59 3.02 2.33
N VAL A 129 -2.58 2.19 2.50
CA VAL A 129 -2.57 0.78 2.12
C VAL A 129 -1.93 -0.03 3.25
N PHE A 130 -2.42 -1.25 3.48
CA PHE A 130 -1.80 -2.22 4.37
C PHE A 130 -1.21 -3.36 3.56
N PHE A 131 -0.04 -3.84 3.99
CA PHE A 131 0.58 -5.06 3.50
C PHE A 131 0.77 -6.04 4.66
N PHE A 132 0.60 -7.32 4.36
CA PHE A 132 0.79 -8.41 5.31
C PHE A 132 1.57 -9.53 4.65
N CYS A 133 2.67 -9.93 5.30
CA CYS A 133 3.46 -11.07 4.89
C CYS A 133 2.95 -12.31 5.62
N LEU A 134 2.14 -13.12 4.93
CA LEU A 134 1.69 -14.42 5.45
C LEU A 134 2.82 -15.46 5.35
N THR A 135 3.55 -15.46 4.25
CA THR A 135 4.66 -16.39 4.00
C THR A 135 5.86 -15.59 3.50
N PRO A 136 6.94 -15.50 4.28
CA PRO A 136 8.16 -14.83 3.85
C PRO A 136 8.76 -15.52 2.61
N PRO A 137 9.18 -14.76 1.59
CA PRO A 137 9.89 -15.33 0.44
C PRO A 137 11.25 -15.90 0.88
N ALA A 138 11.72 -16.93 0.17
CA ALA A 138 13.05 -17.50 0.41
C ALA A 138 14.18 -16.53 0.03
N GLU A 139 13.98 -15.78 -1.05
CA GLU A 139 14.88 -14.74 -1.55
C GLU A 139 14.05 -13.67 -2.29
N GLY A 140 14.49 -12.41 -2.21
CA GLY A 140 13.81 -11.29 -2.87
C GLY A 140 12.39 -11.06 -2.33
N GLY A 141 11.49 -10.62 -3.21
CA GLY A 141 10.07 -10.43 -2.89
C GLY A 141 9.76 -9.29 -1.92
N GLU A 142 10.73 -8.42 -1.63
CA GLU A 142 10.51 -7.29 -0.72
C GLU A 142 9.63 -6.21 -1.36
N THR A 143 8.66 -5.71 -0.61
CA THR A 143 7.91 -4.51 -0.98
C THR A 143 8.77 -3.27 -0.71
N SER A 144 9.42 -2.77 -1.76
CA SER A 144 10.25 -1.56 -1.68
C SER A 144 9.41 -0.30 -1.42
N LEU A 145 9.85 0.54 -0.48
CA LEU A 145 9.21 1.81 -0.16
C LEU A 145 10.12 2.99 -0.50
N ALA A 146 9.53 4.07 -1.03
CA ALA A 146 10.22 5.31 -1.32
C ALA A 146 9.40 6.52 -0.86
N ARG A 147 10.09 7.55 -0.35
CA ARG A 147 9.48 8.83 0.05
C ARG A 147 9.28 9.71 -1.18
N SER A 148 8.03 9.79 -1.65
CA SER A 148 7.69 10.58 -2.84
C SER A 148 7.97 12.07 -2.69
N ASP A 149 7.82 12.61 -1.49
CA ASP A 149 8.14 14.00 -1.17
C ASP A 149 9.65 14.28 -1.30
N VAL A 150 10.49 13.38 -0.80
CA VAL A 150 11.95 13.47 -0.93
C VAL A 150 12.36 13.36 -2.39
N LEU A 151 11.78 12.41 -3.14
CA LEU A 151 12.03 12.26 -4.57
C LEU A 151 11.65 13.54 -5.33
N TYR A 152 10.49 14.13 -5.03
CA TYR A 152 10.06 15.38 -5.64
C TYR A 152 11.05 16.53 -5.36
N GLN A 153 11.53 16.68 -4.12
CA GLN A 153 12.50 17.74 -3.80
C GLN A 153 13.83 17.54 -4.55
N GLU A 154 14.33 16.29 -4.63
CA GLU A 154 15.54 15.99 -5.39
C GLU A 154 15.35 16.22 -6.89
N MET A 155 14.19 15.84 -7.46
CA MET A 155 13.87 16.15 -8.86
C MET A 155 13.80 17.65 -9.10
N LYS A 156 13.16 18.42 -8.21
CA LYS A 156 13.07 19.87 -8.32
C LYS A 156 14.44 20.54 -8.25
N ARG A 157 15.32 20.04 -7.37
CA ARG A 157 16.69 20.53 -7.23
C ARG A 157 17.55 20.21 -8.45
N ARG A 158 17.45 18.99 -9.00
CA ARG A 158 18.32 18.51 -10.08
C ARG A 158 17.81 18.84 -11.48
N LEU A 159 16.49 18.91 -11.66
CA LEU A 159 15.80 19.05 -12.94
C LEU A 159 14.67 20.10 -12.86
N PRO A 160 14.96 21.34 -12.44
CA PRO A 160 13.94 22.36 -12.16
C PRO A 160 13.06 22.69 -13.38
N GLU A 161 13.65 22.77 -14.58
CA GLU A 161 12.91 23.05 -15.81
C GLU A 161 11.93 21.94 -16.17
N PHE A 162 12.35 20.68 -16.01
CA PHE A 162 11.49 19.52 -16.24
C PHE A 162 10.31 19.52 -15.27
N VAL A 163 10.57 19.70 -13.96
CA VAL A 163 9.53 19.76 -12.94
C VAL A 163 8.55 20.91 -13.20
N SER A 164 9.06 22.09 -13.59
CA SER A 164 8.23 23.24 -13.95
C SER A 164 7.33 22.94 -15.15
N ARG A 165 7.89 22.31 -16.20
CA ARG A 165 7.12 21.91 -17.39
C ARG A 165 6.01 20.93 -17.02
N VAL A 166 6.34 19.85 -16.31
CA VAL A 166 5.36 18.84 -15.89
C VAL A 166 4.28 19.45 -15.01
N ALA A 167 4.61 20.38 -14.11
CA ALA A 167 3.62 21.08 -13.29
C ALA A 167 2.70 21.99 -14.14
N GLY A 168 3.22 22.61 -15.20
CA GLY A 168 2.45 23.49 -16.09
C GLY A 168 1.61 22.75 -17.14
N THR A 169 2.05 21.59 -17.61
CA THR A 169 1.42 20.87 -18.74
C THR A 169 0.79 19.54 -18.35
N GLY A 170 1.12 18.98 -17.19
CA GLY A 170 0.78 17.61 -16.84
C GLY A 170 1.54 16.57 -17.67
N THR A 171 1.04 15.33 -17.64
CA THR A 171 1.58 14.17 -18.37
C THR A 171 0.46 13.41 -19.07
N VAL A 172 0.74 12.90 -20.26
CA VAL A 172 -0.14 11.93 -20.94
C VAL A 172 0.39 10.52 -20.66
N VAL A 173 -0.48 9.64 -20.17
CA VAL A 173 -0.15 8.24 -19.89
C VAL A 173 -1.00 7.37 -20.81
N GLY A 174 -0.34 6.70 -21.76
CA GLY A 174 -0.98 5.66 -22.57
C GLY A 174 -1.04 4.36 -21.79
N LEU A 175 -2.22 3.74 -21.72
CA LEU A 175 -2.42 2.43 -21.12
C LEU A 175 -2.99 1.47 -22.16
N GLU A 176 -2.43 0.27 -22.23
CA GLU A 176 -2.94 -0.82 -23.04
C GLU A 176 -3.51 -1.88 -22.10
N TYR A 177 -4.74 -2.30 -22.38
CA TYR A 177 -5.43 -3.33 -21.61
C TYR A 177 -5.65 -4.57 -22.47
N PRO A 178 -5.44 -5.77 -21.92
CA PRO A 178 -5.69 -6.99 -22.66
C PRO A 178 -7.18 -7.17 -22.96
N LYS A 179 -7.48 -7.93 -24.01
CA LYS A 179 -8.86 -8.25 -24.40
C LYS A 179 -9.59 -9.08 -23.32
N GLU A 180 -8.86 -10.00 -22.71
CA GLU A 180 -9.32 -10.88 -21.63
C GLU A 180 -8.32 -10.80 -20.48
N SER A 181 -8.80 -10.95 -19.24
CA SER A 181 -7.96 -10.80 -18.06
C SER A 181 -6.93 -11.93 -17.98
N THR A 182 -5.71 -11.61 -17.57
CA THR A 182 -4.59 -12.57 -17.48
C THR A 182 -3.77 -12.32 -16.22
N THR A 183 -3.17 -13.39 -15.70
CA THR A 183 -2.17 -13.34 -14.63
C THR A 183 -0.75 -13.23 -15.17
N GLU A 184 -0.52 -13.23 -16.48
CA GLU A 184 0.83 -13.16 -17.06
C GLU A 184 1.42 -11.73 -17.08
N LEU A 185 0.62 -10.72 -16.74
CA LEU A 185 1.00 -9.31 -16.78
C LEU A 185 0.72 -8.62 -15.44
N VAL A 186 1.59 -7.67 -15.06
CA VAL A 186 1.37 -6.80 -13.89
C VAL A 186 0.08 -5.98 -14.02
N MET A 187 -0.22 -5.50 -15.23
CA MET A 187 -1.47 -4.84 -15.60
C MET A 187 -2.31 -5.81 -16.45
N GLY A 188 -2.75 -6.90 -15.83
CA GLY A 188 -3.41 -8.02 -16.50
C GLY A 188 -4.94 -7.94 -16.55
N THR A 189 -5.58 -6.99 -15.87
CA THR A 189 -7.04 -6.83 -15.90
C THR A 189 -7.52 -6.34 -17.28
N SER A 190 -8.54 -6.98 -17.85
CA SER A 190 -9.07 -6.61 -19.18
C SER A 190 -9.71 -5.22 -19.23
N TRP A 191 -9.79 -4.65 -20.44
CA TRP A 191 -10.50 -3.38 -20.67
C TRP A 191 -11.97 -3.45 -20.21
N LYS A 192 -12.63 -4.60 -20.42
CA LYS A 192 -14.02 -4.82 -20.01
C LYS A 192 -14.19 -4.73 -18.50
N SER A 193 -13.27 -5.36 -17.76
CA SER A 193 -13.29 -5.35 -16.30
C SER A 193 -12.96 -3.97 -15.73
N VAL A 194 -12.02 -3.25 -16.32
CA VAL A 194 -11.65 -1.88 -15.90
C VAL A 194 -12.79 -0.91 -16.15
N LEU A 195 -13.43 -0.98 -17.32
CA LEU A 195 -14.53 -0.09 -17.71
C LEU A 195 -15.91 -0.59 -17.25
N GLN A 196 -15.98 -1.79 -16.67
CA GLN A 196 -17.20 -2.46 -16.23
C GLN A 196 -18.28 -2.57 -17.32
N THR A 197 -17.85 -2.86 -18.56
CA THR A 197 -18.76 -2.98 -19.72
C THR A 197 -18.21 -3.96 -20.75
N ASP A 198 -19.10 -4.64 -21.46
CA ASP A 198 -18.77 -5.46 -22.64
C ASP A 198 -18.94 -4.68 -23.96
N ASP A 199 -19.52 -3.49 -23.91
CA ASP A 199 -19.66 -2.60 -25.06
C ASP A 199 -18.33 -1.87 -25.32
N PRO A 200 -17.68 -2.04 -26.50
CA PRO A 200 -16.48 -1.29 -26.83
C PRO A 200 -16.73 0.21 -27.03
N TRP A 201 -17.98 0.64 -27.24
CA TRP A 201 -18.37 2.03 -27.51
C TRP A 201 -19.53 2.52 -26.63
N PRO A 202 -19.38 2.48 -25.29
CA PRO A 202 -20.45 2.86 -24.37
C PRO A 202 -20.88 4.31 -24.60
N SER A 203 -22.19 4.53 -24.74
CA SER A 203 -22.81 5.84 -24.98
C SER A 203 -22.65 6.84 -23.83
N ASP A 204 -22.22 6.38 -22.65
CA ASP A 204 -22.41 7.08 -21.38
C ASP A 204 -21.22 7.96 -20.97
N GLY A 205 -20.35 8.34 -21.93
CA GLY A 205 -19.25 9.28 -21.69
C GLY A 205 -18.13 8.72 -20.81
N LEU A 206 -17.97 7.39 -20.76
CA LEU A 206 -16.80 6.70 -20.19
C LEU A 206 -15.51 7.08 -20.93
N TRP A 207 -15.62 7.33 -22.24
CA TRP A 207 -14.59 7.94 -23.05
C TRP A 207 -14.87 9.44 -23.12
N ARG A 208 -14.03 10.26 -22.49
CA ARG A 208 -13.99 11.70 -22.76
C ARG A 208 -12.68 11.99 -23.48
N GLU A 209 -12.80 12.61 -24.66
CA GLU A 209 -11.69 13.19 -25.42
C GLU A 209 -10.91 14.21 -24.59
#